data_AF-A0A0D3JC52-F1
#
_entry.id   AF-A0A0D3JC52-F1
#
_cell.length_a   1.000
_cell.length_b   1.000
_cell.length_c   1.000
_cell.angle_alpha   90.00
_cell.angle_beta   90.00
_cell.angle_gamma   90.00
#
_symmetry.space_group_name_H-M   'P 1'
#
loop_
_entity.id
_entity.type
_entity.pdbx_description
1 polymer ?
#
loop_
_entity_poly.entity_id
_entity_poly.type
_entity_poly.pdbx_seq_one_letter_code
_entity_poly.pdbx_strand_id
1 'polypeptide(L)' 'ETYSYYGPLNYLTWNVGYHNEHHDFPYIPWSRLPELRRIAPEFYDNLAVCESWVGVIWDYIMRDDVGPYNRVKRPMPKEE' A
#
# COMPACT_ATOMS: atom_id res chain seq x y z
N GLU A 1 -0.27 -8.94 1.44
CA GLU A 1 0.00 -7.60 1.99
C GLU A 1 -0.48 -6.61 0.95
N THR A 2 -1.25 -5.61 1.36
CA THR A 2 -1.61 -4.52 0.45
C THR A 2 -0.92 -3.28 0.97
N TYR A 3 -0.08 -2.67 0.14
CA TYR A 3 0.75 -1.53 0.52
C TYR A 3 0.16 -0.24 -0.06
N SER A 4 0.32 0.87 0.64
CA SER A 4 -0.05 2.20 0.12
C SER A 4 0.92 2.65 -0.98
N TYR A 5 0.46 3.55 -1.84
CA TYR A 5 1.22 4.25 -2.86
C TYR A 5 0.93 5.74 -2.78
N TYR A 6 1.97 6.55 -2.57
CA TYR A 6 1.82 7.99 -2.39
C TYR A 6 2.36 8.81 -3.58
N GLY A 7 2.67 8.16 -4.70
CA GLY A 7 3.22 8.81 -5.88
C GLY A 7 2.19 9.59 -6.71
N PRO A 8 2.64 10.22 -7.81
CA PRO A 8 1.82 11.18 -8.58
C PRO A 8 0.59 10.57 -9.24
N LEU A 9 0.59 9.27 -9.56
CA LEU A 9 -0.59 8.60 -10.14
C LEU A 9 -1.79 8.65 -9.18
N ASN A 10 -1.55 8.86 -7.90
CA ASN A 10 -2.60 8.92 -6.90
C ASN A 10 -3.56 10.09 -7.15
N TYR A 11 -3.07 11.20 -7.72
CA TYR A 11 -3.91 12.33 -8.13
C TYR A 11 -4.91 11.94 -9.23
N LEU A 12 -4.47 11.14 -10.20
CA LEU A 12 -5.33 10.63 -11.29
C LEU A 12 -6.34 9.60 -10.81
N THR A 13 -6.03 8.91 -9.71
CA THR A 13 -6.87 7.88 -9.11
C THR A 13 -7.57 8.34 -7.83
N TRP A 14 -7.78 9.65 -7.67
CA TRP A 14 -8.49 10.26 -6.55
C TRP A 14 -8.04 9.76 -5.17
N ASN A 15 -6.74 9.69 -4.91
CA ASN A 15 -6.14 9.30 -3.62
C ASN A 15 -6.37 7.82 -3.21
N VAL A 16 -6.77 6.91 -4.10
CA VAL A 16 -6.95 5.48 -3.77
C VAL A 16 -5.67 4.79 -3.24
N GLY A 17 -4.50 5.34 -3.55
CA GLY A 17 -3.20 4.88 -3.07
C GLY A 17 -2.97 5.08 -1.57
N TYR A 18 -3.80 5.87 -0.88
CA TYR A 18 -3.85 5.91 0.60
C TYR A 18 -4.58 4.68 1.15
N HIS A 19 -4.09 3.50 0.78
CA HIS A 19 -4.79 2.24 0.91
C HIS A 19 -4.94 1.81 2.37
N ASN A 20 -3.86 1.89 3.15
CA ASN A 20 -3.88 1.58 4.58
C ASN A 20 -4.83 2.52 5.33
N GLU A 21 -4.74 3.82 5.05
CA GLU A 21 -5.60 4.84 5.65
C GLU A 21 -7.10 4.58 5.38
N HIS A 22 -7.43 4.09 4.18
CA HIS A 22 -8.80 3.71 3.84
C HIS A 22 -9.26 2.45 4.56
N HIS A 23 -8.40 1.45 4.69
CA HIS A 23 -8.76 0.23 5.41
C HIS A 23 -8.97 0.47 6.90
N ASP A 24 -8.21 1.38 7.50
CA ASP A 24 -8.40 1.80 8.89
C ASP A 24 -9.68 2.64 9.06
N PHE A 25 -9.93 3.56 8.10
CA PHE A 25 -11.06 4.50 8.16
C PHE A 25 -11.89 4.50 6.87
N PRO A 26 -12.68 3.44 6.61
CA PRO A 26 -13.40 3.27 5.33
C PRO A 26 -14.48 4.32 5.08
N TYR A 27 -14.91 5.04 6.13
CA TYR A 27 -15.90 6.10 6.06
C TYR A 27 -15.31 7.48 5.78
N ILE A 28 -13.99 7.66 5.80
CA ILE A 28 -13.35 8.91 5.43
C ILE A 28 -13.29 8.98 3.90
N PRO A 29 -13.81 10.04 3.26
CA PRO A 29 -13.72 10.17 1.82
C PRO A 29 -12.27 10.26 1.37
N TRP A 30 -11.96 9.66 0.21
CA TRP A 30 -10.61 9.62 -0.36
C TRP A 30 -9.94 11.00 -0.48
N SER A 31 -10.70 12.07 -0.72
CA SER A 31 -10.19 13.44 -0.75
C SER A 31 -9.58 13.92 0.57
N ARG A 32 -9.91 13.29 1.70
CA ARG A 32 -9.43 13.63 3.05
C ARG A 32 -8.39 12.67 3.61
N LEU A 33 -8.09 11.55 2.94
CA LEU A 33 -7.04 10.64 3.40
C LEU A 33 -5.62 11.24 3.43
N PRO A 34 -5.23 12.17 2.53
CA PRO A 34 -3.98 12.91 2.68
C PRO A 34 -3.90 13.67 4.01
N GLU A 35 -5.02 14.22 4.47
CA GLU A 35 -5.11 14.90 5.75
C GLU A 35 -5.00 13.92 6.92
N LEU A 36 -5.65 12.76 6.85
CA LEU A 36 -5.54 11.70 7.85
C LEU A 36 -4.09 11.27 8.06
N ARG A 37 -3.37 10.97 6.97
CA ARG A 37 -1.94 10.61 7.05
C ARG A 37 -1.13 11.73 7.71
N ARG A 38 -1.41 12.99 7.37
CA ARG A 38 -0.71 14.17 7.90
C ARG A 38 -0.92 14.35 9.40
N ILE A 39 -2.08 13.99 9.95
CA ILE A 39 -2.37 14.15 11.39
C ILE A 39 -1.93 12.96 12.24
N ALA A 40 -1.64 11.81 11.61
CA ALA A 40 -1.26 10.57 12.28
C ALA A 40 -0.01 9.91 11.65
N PRO A 41 1.08 10.66 11.38
CA PRO A 41 2.26 10.15 10.66
C PRO A 41 2.95 8.99 11.37
N GLU A 42 2.88 8.94 12.71
CA GLU A 42 3.50 7.89 13.53
C GLU A 42 2.99 6.48 13.21
N PHE A 43 1.77 6.36 12.66
CA PHE A 43 1.17 5.09 12.27
C PHE A 43 1.52 4.69 10.82
N TYR A 44 1.84 5.65 9.96
CA TYR A 44 1.88 5.43 8.50
C TYR A 44 3.25 5.68 7.84
N ASP A 45 4.16 6.43 8.47
CA ASP A 45 5.47 6.76 7.88
C ASP A 45 6.45 5.58 7.86
N ASN A 46 6.31 4.64 8.80
CA ASN A 46 7.19 3.47 8.90
C ASN A 46 6.62 2.21 8.20
N LEU A 47 5.47 2.33 7.54
CA LEU A 47 4.87 1.22 6.81
C LEU A 47 5.53 1.03 5.45
N ALA A 48 5.59 -0.22 4.99
CA ALA A 48 6.03 -0.50 3.63
C ALA A 48 5.07 0.13 2.60
N VAL A 49 5.65 0.72 1.57
CA VAL A 49 4.93 1.41 0.49
C VAL A 49 5.31 0.81 -0.86
N CYS A 50 4.37 0.85 -1.79
CA CYS A 50 4.68 0.64 -3.19
C CYS A 50 5.27 1.93 -3.77
N GLU A 51 6.47 1.86 -4.33
CA GLU A 51 7.16 3.03 -4.90
C GLU A 51 6.64 3.37 -6.30
N SER A 52 6.22 2.36 -7.07
CA SER A 52 5.75 2.53 -8.45
C SER A 52 4.73 1.48 -8.84
N TRP A 53 3.48 1.89 -9.08
CA TRP A 53 2.45 0.99 -9.63
C TRP A 53 2.79 0.47 -11.02
N VAL A 54 3.35 1.32 -11.89
CA VAL A 54 3.78 0.88 -13.22
C VAL A 54 4.90 -0.15 -13.10
N GLY A 55 5.84 0.06 -12.17
CA GLY A 55 6.90 -0.90 -11.86
C GLY A 55 6.34 -2.23 -11.38
N VAL A 56 5.36 -2.21 -10.46
CA VAL A 56 4.70 -3.45 -9.99
C VAL A 56 4.00 -4.19 -11.12
N ILE A 57 3.28 -3.49 -12.00
CA ILE A 57 2.61 -4.11 -13.15
C ILE A 57 3.65 -4.70 -14.11
N TRP A 58 4.75 -3.97 -14.36
CA TRP A 58 5.84 -4.44 -15.20
C TRP A 58 6.49 -5.72 -14.62
N ASP A 59 6.85 -5.69 -13.34
CA ASP A 59 7.45 -6.83 -12.64
C ASP A 59 6.53 -8.05 -12.67
N TYR A 60 5.23 -7.85 -12.46
CA TYR A 60 4.23 -8.92 -12.52
C TYR A 60 4.12 -9.56 -13.92
N ILE A 61 4.35 -8.81 -14.99
CA ILE A 61 4.30 -9.33 -16.36
C ILE A 61 5.63 -9.98 -16.76
N MET A 62 6.75 -9.36 -16.39
CA MET A 62 8.06 -9.71 -16.93
C MET A 62 8.85 -10.70 -16.08
N ARG A 63 8.50 -10.86 -14.79
CA ARG A 63 9.21 -11.76 -13.89
C ARG A 63 8.38 -12.99 -13.57
N ASP A 64 9.00 -14.16 -13.63
CA ASP A 64 8.39 -15.44 -13.29
C ASP A 64 8.28 -15.69 -11.78
N ASP A 65 9.09 -14.97 -10.99
CA ASP A 65 9.10 -15.01 -9.52
C ASP A 65 8.05 -14.09 -8.87
N VAL A 66 7.33 -13.27 -9.64
CA VAL A 66 6.25 -12.40 -9.17
C VAL A 66 4.94 -12.78 -9.84
N GLY A 67 4.17 -13.65 -9.19
CA GLY A 67 2.92 -14.18 -9.75
C GLY A 67 1.94 -14.65 -8.68
N PRO A 68 0.70 -15.01 -9.07
CA PRO A 68 -0.37 -15.36 -8.13
C PRO A 68 -0.05 -16.64 -7.32
N TYR A 69 0.88 -17.46 -7.79
CA TYR A 69 1.33 -18.68 -7.12
C TYR A 69 2.51 -18.46 -6.16
N ASN A 70 3.14 -17.28 -6.19
CA ASN A 70 4.32 -16.95 -5.38
C ASN A 70 3.90 -16.34 -4.04
N ARG A 71 3.15 -17.12 -3.24
CA ARG A 71 2.63 -16.67 -1.95
C ARG A 71 3.71 -16.76 -0.86
N VAL A 72 4.04 -15.62 -0.26
CA VAL A 72 4.88 -15.57 0.94
C VAL A 72 4.07 -16.03 2.16
N LYS A 73 4.60 -17.01 2.90
CA LYS A 73 4.06 -17.43 4.21
C LYS A 73 4.99 -16.90 5.30
N ARG A 74 4.48 -16.05 6.18
CA ARG A 74 5.25 -15.55 7.32
C ARG A 74 5.57 -16.69 8.29
N PRO A 75 6.78 -16.74 8.88
CA PRO A 75 7.08 -17.67 9.95
C PRO A 75 6.18 -17.37 11.15
N MET A 76 5.81 -18.41 11.91
CA MET A 76 5.12 -18.23 13.17
C MET A 76 6.03 -17.45 14.14
N PRO A 77 5.47 -16.59 15.01
CA PRO A 77 6.23 -16.01 16.10
C PRO A 77 6.90 -17.14 16.89
N LYS A 78 8.16 -16.96 17.29
CA LYS A 78 8.75 -17.87 18.28
C LYS A 78 8.03 -17.62 19.60
N GLU A 79 7.57 -18.68 20.25
CA GLU A 79 7.12 -18.59 21.65
C GLU A 79 8.33 -18.16 22.49
N GLU A 80 8.18 -17.04 23.21
CA GLU A 80 9.13 -16.58 24.24
C GLU A 80 8.83 -17.25 25.59
#